data_AF-A0A058Z7R0-F1
#
_entry.id   AF-A0A058Z7R0-F1
#
_cell.length_a   1.000
_cell.length_b   1.000
_cell.length_c   1.000
_cell.angle_alpha   90.00
_cell.angle_beta   90.00
_cell.angle_gamma   90.00
#
_symmetry.space_group_name_H-M   'P 1'
#
loop_
_entity.id
_entity.type
_entity.pdbx_description
1 polymer ?
#
loop_
_entity_poly.entity_id
_entity_poly.type
_entity_poly.pdbx_seq_one_letter_code
_entity_poly.pdbx_strand_id
1 'polypeptide(L)' 'AFDWDLLISVLQDIRAEKPVHIPHYDMKTSTRVPDQSVRIERPAVVLLEGILVLFDARVRGLLSMAIFVDEDSDTRLARR' A
#
# COMPACT_ATOMS: atom_id res chain seq x y z
N ALA A 1 6.35 10.01 -7.28
CA ALA A 1 6.67 9.89 -5.84
C ALA A 1 5.66 8.95 -5.16
N PHE A 2 4.40 9.34 -4.94
CA PHE A 2 3.33 8.45 -4.45
C PHE A 2 1.98 8.91 -5.01
N ASP A 3 1.02 7.99 -5.13
CA ASP A 3 -0.29 8.23 -5.71
C ASP A 3 -1.36 7.84 -4.68
N TRP A 4 -1.60 8.77 -3.76
CA TRP A 4 -2.49 8.56 -2.62
C TRP A 4 -3.94 8.38 -3.05
N ASP A 5 -4.36 9.09 -4.09
CA ASP A 5 -5.74 9.03 -4.58
C ASP A 5 -6.04 7.66 -5.19
N LEU A 6 -5.09 7.07 -5.95
CA LEU A 6 -5.21 5.69 -6.40
C LEU A 6 -5.30 4.70 -5.23
N LEU A 7 -4.44 4.84 -4.21
CA LEU A 7 -4.47 3.96 -3.04
C LEU A 7 -5.81 4.03 -2.30
N ILE A 8 -6.31 5.25 -2.07
CA ILE A 8 -7.60 5.49 -1.39
C ILE A 8 -8.74 4.87 -2.20
N SER A 9 -8.76 5.09 -3.52
CA SER A 9 -9.74 4.51 -4.43
C SER A 9 -9.77 2.98 -4.34
N VAL A 10 -8.61 2.33 -4.42
CA VAL A 10 -8.49 0.87 -4.29
C VAL A 10 -8.99 0.38 -2.92
N LEU A 11 -8.61 1.03 -1.83
CA LEU A 11 -9.06 0.62 -0.48
C LEU A 11 -10.58 0.79 -0.30
N GLN A 12 -11.17 1.84 -0.89
CA GLN A 12 -12.62 2.06 -0.87
C GLN A 12 -13.36 1.01 -1.68
N ASP A 13 -12.87 0.66 -2.88
CA ASP A 13 -13.48 -0.38 -3.71
C ASP A 13 -13.36 -1.76 -3.06
N ILE A 14 -12.24 -2.08 -2.39
CA ILE A 14 -12.11 -3.30 -1.59
C ILE A 14 -13.16 -3.34 -0.46
N ARG A 15 -13.34 -2.24 0.29
CA ARG A 15 -14.37 -2.17 1.35
C ARG A 15 -15.80 -2.30 0.82
N ALA A 16 -16.01 -1.94 -0.45
CA ALA A 16 -17.29 -2.10 -1.15
C ALA A 16 -17.43 -3.48 -1.83
N GLU A 17 -16.55 -4.44 -1.54
CA GLU A 17 -16.52 -5.78 -2.12
C GLU A 17 -16.41 -5.82 -3.64
N LYS A 18 -15.81 -4.79 -4.24
CA LYS A 18 -15.59 -4.72 -5.69
C LYS A 18 -14.21 -5.28 -6.04
N PRO A 19 -14.08 -5.93 -7.21
CA PRO A 19 -12.78 -6.31 -7.74
C PRO A 19 -11.93 -5.07 -8.02
N VAL A 20 -10.64 -5.15 -7.71
CA VAL A 20 -9.67 -4.06 -7.90
C VAL A 20 -8.47 -4.52 -8.72
N HIS A 21 -7.80 -3.56 -9.35
CA HIS A 21 -6.55 -3.77 -10.08
C HIS A 21 -5.43 -3.00 -9.38
N ILE A 22 -4.41 -3.71 -8.92
CA ILE A 22 -3.23 -3.11 -8.28
C ILE A 22 -2.11 -3.03 -9.31
N PRO A 23 -1.57 -1.84 -9.62
CA PRO A 23 -0.51 -1.69 -10.60
C PRO A 23 0.78 -2.38 -10.15
N HIS A 24 1.51 -2.97 -11.09
CA HIS A 24 2.82 -3.57 -10.82
C HIS A 24 3.90 -2.48 -10.81
N TYR A 25 4.73 -2.46 -9.76
CA TYR A 25 5.88 -1.57 -9.64
C TYR A 25 7.17 -2.39 -9.74
N ASP A 26 8.04 -2.02 -10.67
CA ASP A 26 9.35 -2.64 -10.82
C ASP A 26 10.39 -1.86 -10.01
N MET A 27 10.91 -2.53 -8.98
CA MET A 27 11.93 -1.96 -8.09
C MET A 27 13.28 -1.72 -8.79
N LYS A 28 13.59 -2.44 -9.88
CA LYS A 28 14.86 -2.26 -10.60
C LYS A 28 14.88 -0.96 -11.40
N THR A 29 13.78 -0.68 -12.08
CA THR A 29 13.61 0.52 -12.91
C THR A 29 13.01 1.69 -12.14
N SER A 30 12.51 1.44 -10.93
CA SER A 30 11.83 2.42 -10.08
C SER A 30 10.59 3.04 -10.74
N THR A 31 9.92 2.30 -11.62
CA THR A 31 8.73 2.76 -12.35
C THR A 31 7.57 1.77 -12.23
N ARG A 32 6.35 2.26 -12.49
CA ARG A 32 5.20 1.39 -12.74
C ARG A 32 5.39 0.72 -14.10
N VAL A 33 5.12 -0.57 -14.17
CA VAL A 33 5.15 -1.30 -15.43
C VAL A 33 3.84 -1.03 -16.18
N PRO A 34 3.87 -0.43 -17.38
CA PRO A 34 2.66 -0.15 -18.16
C PRO A 34 1.87 -1.43 -18.41
N ASP A 35 0.53 -1.32 -18.34
CA ASP A 35 -0.41 -2.39 -18.65
C ASP A 35 -0.26 -3.68 -17.81
N GLN A 36 0.52 -3.64 -16.73
CA GLN A 36 0.64 -4.73 -15.77
C GLN A 36 -0.05 -4.38 -14.46
N SER A 37 -1.05 -5.20 -14.12
CA SER A 37 -1.75 -5.12 -12.84
C SER A 37 -2.09 -6.51 -12.33
N VAL A 38 -2.21 -6.63 -11.02
CA VAL A 38 -2.76 -7.81 -10.36
C VAL A 38 -4.22 -7.53 -10.04
N ARG A 39 -5.10 -8.38 -10.52
CA ARG A 39 -6.53 -8.32 -10.20
C ARG A 39 -6.79 -9.06 -8.89
N ILE A 40 -7.46 -8.40 -7.95
CA ILE A 40 -7.92 -8.99 -6.69
C ILE A 40 -9.44 -8.92 -6.68
N GLU A 41 -10.09 -10.06 -6.45
CA GLU A 41 -11.55 -10.15 -6.46
C GLU A 41 -12.17 -9.65 -5.15
N ARG A 42 -12.10 -10.44 -4.08
CA ARG A 42 -12.73 -10.14 -2.78
C ARG A 42 -11.83 -10.62 -1.64
N PRO A 43 -10.85 -9.81 -1.22
CA PRO A 43 -9.96 -10.21 -0.14
C PRO A 43 -10.70 -10.10 1.20
N ALA A 44 -10.62 -11.15 2.01
CA ALA A 44 -11.19 -11.13 3.37
C ALA A 44 -10.37 -10.28 4.34
N VAL A 45 -9.05 -10.25 4.15
CA VAL A 45 -8.09 -9.45 4.93
C VAL A 45 -7.09 -8.82 3.97
N VAL A 46 -6.77 -7.55 4.19
CA VAL A 46 -5.76 -6.81 3.45
C VAL A 46 -4.67 -6.35 4.41
N LEU A 47 -3.43 -6.72 4.11
CA LEU A 47 -2.26 -6.17 4.78
C LEU A 47 -1.68 -5.05 3.92
N LEU A 48 -1.76 -3.81 4.42
CA LEU A 48 -1.15 -2.65 3.78
C LEU A 48 0.17 -2.34 4.46
N GLU A 49 1.28 -2.52 3.74
CA GLU A 49 2.63 -2.24 4.23
C GLU A 49 3.36 -1.16 3.43
N GLY A 50 4.35 -0.52 4.06
CA GLY A 50 5.22 0.46 3.42
C GLY A 50 5.66 1.57 4.37
N ILE A 51 6.66 2.33 3.94
CA ILE A 51 7.33 3.35 4.77
C ILE A 51 6.47 4.57 5.12
N LEU A 52 5.37 4.81 4.40
CA LEU A 52 4.53 5.99 4.54
C LEU A 52 3.02 5.68 4.61
N VAL A 53 2.63 4.41 4.80
CA VAL A 53 1.21 4.01 4.79
C VAL A 53 0.39 4.71 5.87
N LEU A 54 1.04 5.11 6.97
CA LEU A 54 0.43 5.88 8.06
C LEU A 54 0.62 7.39 7.92
N PHE A 55 1.08 7.93 6.78
CA PHE A 55 1.34 9.36 6.61
C PHE A 55 0.08 10.17 6.26
N ASP A 56 -0.72 9.73 5.28
CA ASP A 56 -1.94 10.42 4.84
C ASP A 56 -3.12 10.10 5.79
N ALA A 57 -3.77 11.15 6.30
CA ALA A 57 -4.89 11.00 7.23
C ALA A 57 -6.10 10.27 6.63
N ARG A 58 -6.34 10.43 5.33
CA ARG A 58 -7.43 9.77 4.60
C ARG A 58 -7.21 8.27 4.54
N VAL A 59 -5.97 7.83 4.31
CA VAL A 59 -5.60 6.41 4.35
C VAL A 59 -5.79 5.85 5.75
N ARG A 60 -5.31 6.54 6.79
CA ARG A 60 -5.50 6.11 8.19
C ARG A 60 -6.97 5.93 8.55
N GLY A 61 -7.85 6.80 8.06
CA GLY A 61 -9.30 6.70 8.28
C GLY A 61 -9.96 5.47 7.65
N LEU A 62 -9.27 4.75 6.76
CA LEU A 62 -9.75 3.51 6.14
C LEU A 62 -9.22 2.25 6.81
N LEU A 63 -8.24 2.36 7.69
CA LEU A 63 -7.60 1.21 8.35
C LEU A 63 -8.43 0.75 9.55
N SER A 64 -8.67 -0.56 9.65
CA SER A 64 -9.26 -1.16 10.85
C SER A 64 -8.25 -1.30 12.00
N MET A 65 -6.96 -1.40 11.66
CA MET A 65 -5.84 -1.51 12.59
C MET A 65 -4.61 -0.84 11.96
N ALA A 66 -3.83 -0.14 12.78
CA ALA A 66 -2.57 0.45 12.38
C ALA A 66 -1.45 -0.07 13.29
N ILE A 67 -0.36 -0.52 12.67
CA ILE A 67 0.84 -1.00 13.36
C ILE A 67 2.01 -0.14 12.86
N PHE A 68 2.80 0.39 13.79
CA PHE A 68 4.05 1.08 13.50
C PHE A 68 5.18 0.34 14.19
N VAL A 69 6.22 0.00 13.42
CA VAL A 69 7.44 -0.62 13.95
C VAL A 69 8.45 0.48 14.16
N ASP A 70 8.78 0.75 15.42
CA ASP A 70 9.82 1.69 15.81
C ASP A 70 11.08 0.91 16.20
N GLU A 71 12.16 1.15 15.48
CA GLU A 71 13.46 0.50 15.67
C GLU A 71 14.55 1.57 15.62
N ASP A 72 15.59 1.41 16.42
CA ASP A 72 16.68 2.37 16.49
C ASP A 72 17.38 2.54 15.12
N SER A 73 17.90 3.75 14.91
CA SER A 73 18.50 4.14 13.63
C SER A 73 19.70 3.28 13.24
N ASP A 74 20.50 2.84 14.21
CA ASP A 74 21.72 2.07 13.97
C ASP A 74 21.38 0.64 13.53
N THR A 75 20.40 0.01 14.19
CA THR A 75 19.88 -1.31 13.82
C THR A 75 19.22 -1.29 12.45
N ARG A 76 18.45 -0.24 12.13
CA ARG A 76 17.86 -0.07 10.80
C ARG A 76 18.92 0.09 9.70
N LEU A 77 19.99 0.84 9.98
CA LEU A 77 21.10 1.02 9.04
C LEU A 77 21.86 -0.28 8.82
N ALA A 78 22.09 -1.05 9.88
CA ALA A 78 22.81 -2.32 9.81
C ALA A 78 22.07 -3.43 9.02
N ARG A 79 20.74 -3.32 8.84
CA ARG A 79 19.91 -4.31 8.11
C ARG A 79 19.68 -3.97 6.62
N ARG A 80 20.23 -2.87 6.12
CA ARG A 80 20.16 -2.50 4.69
C ARG A 80 21.23 -3.19 3.86
#